data_AF-A0A1V2RIJ8-F1
#
_entry.id   AF-A0A1V2RIJ8-F1
#
_cell.length_a   1.000
_cell.length_b   1.000
_cell.length_c   1.000
_cell.angle_alpha   90.00
_cell.angle_beta   90.00
_cell.angle_gamma   90.00
#
_symmetry.space_group_name_H-M   'P 1'
#
loop_
_entity.id
_entity.type
_entity.pdbx_description
1 polymer ?
#
loop_
_entity_poly.entity_id
_entity_poly.type
_entity_poly.pdbx_seq_one_letter_code
_entity_poly.pdbx_strand_id
1 'polypeptide(L)' 'MVTHDPVAAAYADRVLYLADGRLVDDMAHPTADLVLDRMRRFDAHGRVS' A
#
# COMPACT_ATOMS: atom_id res chain seq x y z
N MET A 1 3.99 11.56 1.47
CA MET A 1 2.57 11.83 1.81
C MET A 1 1.93 10.55 2.32
N VAL A 2 0.70 10.60 2.84
CA VAL A 2 -0.11 9.41 3.16
C VAL A 2 -1.38 9.47 2.32
N THR A 3 -1.71 8.38 1.62
CA THR A 3 -2.93 8.28 0.80
C THR A 3 -3.42 6.83 0.75
N HIS A 4 -4.71 6.65 0.54
CA HIS A 4 -5.31 5.37 0.18
C HIS A 4 -5.65 5.28 -1.32
N ASP A 5 -5.31 6.31 -2.10
CA ASP A 5 -5.48 6.31 -3.56
C ASP A 5 -4.25 5.68 -4.24
N PRO A 6 -4.39 4.54 -4.94
CA PRO A 6 -3.28 3.89 -5.64
C PRO A 6 -2.73 4.73 -6.80
N VAL A 7 -3.55 5.58 -7.44
CA VAL A 7 -3.11 6.43 -8.55
C VAL A 7 -2.16 7.51 -8.02
N ALA A 8 -2.53 8.18 -6.93
CA ALA A 8 -1.64 9.15 -6.29
C ALA A 8 -0.35 8.50 -5.77
N ALA A 9 -0.41 7.28 -5.21
CA ALA A 9 0.75 6.56 -4.70
C ALA A 9 1.75 6.15 -5.81
N ALA A 10 1.25 5.88 -7.02
CA ALA A 10 2.08 5.51 -8.17
C ALA A 10 2.99 6.64 -8.68
N TYR A 11 2.75 7.89 -8.27
CA TYR A 11 3.64 9.00 -8.59
C TYR A 11 4.88 9.08 -7.68
N ALA A 12 4.93 8.31 -6.59
CA ALA A 12 6.10 8.28 -5.71
C ALA A 12 7.18 7.34 -6.26
N ASP A 13 8.44 7.57 -5.89
CA ASP A 13 9.52 6.62 -6.21
C ASP A 13 9.39 5.31 -5.42
N ARG A 14 8.77 5.37 -4.24
CA ARG A 14 8.56 4.23 -3.33
C ARG A 14 7.27 4.38 -2.53
N VAL A 15 6.57 3.28 -2.33
CA VAL A 15 5.41 3.16 -1.42
C VAL A 15 5.80 2.33 -0.20
N LEU A 16 5.38 2.77 0.98
CA LEU A 16 5.56 2.08 2.25
C LEU A 16 4.19 1.68 2.80
N TYR A 17 4.03 0.41 3.15
CA TYR A 17 2.78 -0.10 3.71
C TYR A 17 2.91 -0.20 5.23
N LEU A 18 2.00 0.46 5.95
CA LEU A 18 1.92 0.42 7.39
C LEU A 18 0.71 -0.36 7.88
N ALA A 19 0.90 -1.18 8.91
CA ALA A 19 -0.16 -1.81 9.69
C ALA A 19 0.24 -1.79 11.18
N ASP A 20 -0.72 -1.46 12.05
CA ASP A 20 -0.51 -1.40 13.52
C ASP A 20 0.72 -0.59 13.95
N GLY A 21 0.94 0.55 13.29
CA GLY A 21 2.08 1.44 13.56
C GLY A 21 3.45 0.88 13.14
N ARG A 22 3.48 -0.23 12.40
CA ARG A 22 4.71 -0.87 11.89
C ARG A 22 4.74 -0.86 10.37
N LEU A 23 5.94 -0.73 9.81
CA LEU A 23 6.17 -0.98 8.39
C LEU A 23 6.08 -2.49 8.15
N VAL A 24 5.15 -2.92 7.31
CA VAL A 24 4.91 -4.33 7.01
C VAL A 24 5.35 -4.71 5.60
N ASP A 25 5.49 -3.73 4.70
CA ASP A 25 5.99 -3.95 3.36
C ASP A 25 6.45 -2.64 2.69
N ASP A 26 7.17 -2.78 1.59
CA ASP A 26 7.55 -1.66 0.73
C ASP A 26 7.58 -2.05 -0.76
N MET A 27 7.46 -1.04 -1.62
CA MET A 27 7.43 -1.23 -3.07
C MET A 27 8.20 -0.10 -3.76
N ALA A 28 9.29 -0.47 -4.45
CA ALA A 28 10.03 0.43 -5.33
C ALA A 28 9.39 0.49 -6.73
N HIS A 29 9.47 1.64 -7.39
CA HIS A 29 8.89 1.88 -8.71
C HIS A 29 7.40 1.47 -8.80
N PRO A 30 6.53 2.08 -7.96
CA PRO A 30 5.13 1.71 -7.87
C PRO A 30 4.37 2.00 -9.17
N THR A 31 3.42 1.13 -9.50
CA THR A 31 2.36 1.42 -10.46
C THR A 31 1.01 1.36 -9.76
N ALA A 32 -0.01 2.03 -10.31
CA ALA A 32 -1.34 2.07 -9.68
C ALA A 32 -1.92 0.67 -9.49
N ASP A 33 -1.75 -0.22 -10.48
CA ASP A 33 -2.21 -1.61 -10.40
C ASP A 33 -1.51 -2.40 -9.30
N LEU A 34 -0.18 -2.27 -9.19
CA LEU A 34 0.60 -2.96 -8.14
C LEU A 34 0.19 -2.49 -6.74
N VAL A 35 -0.01 -1.18 -6.57
CA VAL A 35 -0.44 -0.61 -5.28
C VAL A 35 -1.85 -1.10 -4.92
N LEU A 36 -2.80 -1.05 -5.87
CA LEU A 36 -4.17 -1.50 -5.65
C LEU A 36 -4.21 -2.99 -5.27
N ASP A 37 -3.49 -3.83 -6.00
CA ASP A 37 -3.40 -5.26 -5.70
C ASP A 37 -2.79 -5.52 -4.34
N ARG A 38 -1.80 -4.71 -3.94
CA ARG A 38 -1.19 -4.85 -2.62
C ARG A 38 -2.13 -4.43 -1.50
N MET A 39 -2.86 -3.34 -1.65
CA MET A 39 -3.88 -2.89 -0.68
C MET A 39 -4.96 -3.95 -0.46
N ARG A 40 -5.49 -4.55 -1.53
CA ARG A 40 -6.51 -5.62 -1.45
C ARG A 40 -6.05 -6.80 -0.60
N ARG A 41 -4.76 -7.14 -0.64
CA ARG A 41 -4.20 -8.22 0.20
C ARG A 41 -4.26 -7.84 1.67
N PHE A 42 -3.99 -6.59 2.05
CA PHE A 42 -4.03 -6.17 3.45
C PHE A 42 -5.46 -5.97 3.98
N ASP A 43 -6.40 -5.49 3.16
CA ASP A 43 -7.82 -5.38 3.53
C ASP A 43 -8.45 -6.73 3.92
N ALA A 44 -8.00 -7.82 3.29
CA ALA A 44 -8.43 -9.17 3.64
C ALA A 44 -7.87 -9.64 5.00
N HIS A 45 -6.69 -9.15 5.40
CA HIS A 45 -6.06 -9.49 6.68
C HIS A 45 -6.58 -8.64 7.84
N GLY A 46 -7.10 -7.43 7.59
CA GLY A 46 -7.64 -6.55 8.63
C GLY A 46 -9.05 -6.91 9.12
N ARG A 47 -9.79 -7.77 8.39
CA ARG A 47 -11.18 -8.17 8.75
C ARG A 47 -11.29 -9.42 9.63
N VAL A 48 -10.18 -10.06 9.97
CA VAL A 48 -10.15 -11.29 10.78
C VAL A 48 -9.77 -11.05 12.26
N SER A 49 -9.87 -9.81 12.72
CA SER A 49 -9.58 -9.41 14.11
C SER A 49 -10.84 -9.16 14.92
#